data_AF-A0A662CNG5-F1
#
_entry.id   AF-A0A662CNG5-F1
#
_cell.length_a   1.000
_cell.length_b   1.000
_cell.length_c   1.000
_cell.angle_alpha   90.00
_cell.angle_beta   90.00
_cell.angle_gamma   90.00
#
_symmetry.space_group_name_H-M   'P 1'
#
loop_
_entity.id
_entity.type
_entity.pdbx_description
1 polymer ?
#
loop_
_entity_poly.entity_id
_entity_poly.type
_entity_poly.pdbx_seq_one_letter_code
_entity_poly.pdbx_strand_id
1 'polypeptide(L)' 'PLVAARSRWYQEQGKDPFTDYLLPEAVLVFRQGFGRLIRTKEDRGVVYLLDSRVLDKGYGRVFLSSLPPGVKMDVVE' A
#
# COMPACT_ATOMS: atom_id res chain seq x y z
N PRO A 1 -19.92 -7.16 1.04
CA PRO A 1 -20.45 -8.15 2.02
C PRO A 1 -19.40 -8.83 2.92
N LEU A 2 -18.20 -9.22 2.45
CA LEU A 2 -17.15 -9.75 3.35
C LEU A 2 -16.37 -8.65 4.10
N VAL A 3 -15.98 -7.58 3.39
CA VAL A 3 -15.23 -6.44 3.95
C VAL A 3 -16.00 -5.78 5.10
N ALA A 4 -17.32 -5.62 4.96
CA ALA A 4 -18.18 -5.05 5.99
C ALA A 4 -18.24 -5.94 7.24
N ALA A 5 -18.34 -7.27 7.07
CA ALA A 5 -18.34 -8.21 8.19
C ALA A 5 -16.99 -8.20 8.94
N ARG A 6 -15.87 -8.21 8.20
CA ARG A 6 -14.53 -8.06 8.80
C ARG A 6 -14.38 -6.73 9.52
N SER A 7 -14.87 -5.64 8.93
CA SER A 7 -14.80 -4.32 9.57
C SER A 7 -15.55 -4.29 10.89
N ARG A 8 -16.76 -4.87 10.96
CA ARG A 8 -17.50 -5.00 12.23
C ARG A 8 -16.75 -5.84 13.26
N TRP A 9 -16.15 -6.95 12.84
CA TRP A 9 -15.36 -7.80 13.73
C TRP A 9 -14.15 -7.08 14.35
N TYR A 10 -13.49 -6.18 13.61
CA TYR A 10 -12.44 -5.31 14.18
C TYR A 10 -13.03 -4.27 15.14
N GLN A 11 -14.17 -3.67 14.82
CA GLN A 11 -14.86 -2.72 15.72
C GLN A 11 -15.29 -3.37 17.03
N GLU A 12 -15.83 -4.59 16.99
CA GLU A 12 -16.23 -5.38 18.17
C GLU A 12 -15.04 -5.69 19.11
N GLN A 13 -13.80 -5.63 18.59
CA GLN A 13 -12.57 -5.75 19.38
C GLN A 13 -12.00 -4.41 19.85
N GLY A 14 -12.71 -3.29 19.61
CA GLY A 14 -12.23 -1.94 19.92
C GLY A 14 -11.08 -1.46 19.02
N LYS A 15 -10.92 -2.03 17.83
CA LYS A 15 -9.90 -1.66 16.84
C LYS A 15 -10.48 -0.76 15.75
N ASP A 16 -9.61 -0.07 15.02
CA ASP A 16 -9.99 0.76 13.88
C ASP A 16 -9.92 -0.06 12.58
N PRO A 17 -11.04 -0.39 11.91
CA PRO A 17 -11.02 -1.22 10.71
C PRO A 17 -10.18 -0.66 9.57
N PHE A 18 -10.06 0.66 9.50
CA PHE A 18 -9.24 1.27 8.46
C PHE A 18 -7.77 0.93 8.68
N THR A 19 -7.24 1.24 9.86
CA THR A 19 -5.83 1.08 10.20
C THR A 19 -5.45 -0.38 10.43
N ASP A 20 -6.32 -1.17 11.05
CA ASP A 20 -6.02 -2.54 11.46
C ASP A 20 -6.39 -3.60 10.40
N TYR A 21 -7.17 -3.23 9.37
CA TYR A 21 -7.58 -4.17 8.32
C TYR A 21 -7.38 -3.64 6.90
N LEU A 22 -8.08 -2.55 6.54
CA LEU A 22 -8.12 -2.08 5.15
C LEU A 22 -6.76 -1.57 4.66
N LEU A 23 -6.04 -0.82 5.49
CA LEU A 23 -4.74 -0.27 5.16
C LEU A 23 -3.68 -1.39 4.97
N PRO A 24 -3.54 -2.37 5.89
CA PRO A 24 -2.68 -3.54 5.68
C PRO A 24 -3.03 -4.32 4.42
N GLU A 25 -4.32 -4.53 4.13
CA GLU A 25 -4.76 -5.23 2.92
C GLU A 25 -4.34 -4.47 1.66
N ALA A 26 -4.56 -3.14 1.62
CA ALA A 26 -4.16 -2.30 0.50
C ALA A 26 -2.64 -2.30 0.27
N VAL A 27 -1.84 -2.27 1.35
CA VAL A 27 -0.37 -2.34 1.27
C VAL A 27 0.09 -3.70 0.74
N LEU A 28 -0.56 -4.79 1.13
CA LEU A 28 -0.26 -6.12 0.60
C LEU A 28 -0.49 -6.19 -0.92
N VAL A 29 -1.64 -5.70 -1.39
CA VAL A 29 -1.96 -5.64 -2.82
C VAL A 29 -0.98 -4.75 -3.57
N PHE A 30 -0.62 -3.59 -2.99
CA PHE A 30 0.38 -2.68 -3.55
C PHE A 30 1.74 -3.35 -3.75
N ARG A 31 2.25 -4.05 -2.73
CA ARG A 31 3.52 -4.80 -2.82
C ARG A 31 3.48 -5.88 -3.90
N GLN A 32 2.36 -6.58 -4.05
CA GLN A 32 2.20 -7.59 -5.09
C GLN A 32 2.19 -6.97 -6.49
N GLY A 33 1.53 -5.82 -6.65
CA GLY A 33 1.57 -5.03 -7.88
C GLY A 33 2.99 -4.59 -8.23
N PHE A 34 3.72 -4.05 -7.25
CA PHE A 34 5.10 -3.64 -7.41
C PHE A 34 6.02 -4.82 -7.79
N GLY A 35 5.83 -5.99 -7.16
CA GLY A 35 6.57 -7.22 -7.48
C GLY A 35 6.32 -7.77 -8.89
N ARG A 36 5.36 -7.24 -9.65
CA ARG A 36 5.21 -7.56 -11.09
C ARG A 36 6.31 -6.92 -11.93
N LEU A 37 6.92 -5.83 -11.47
CA LEU A 37 7.97 -5.12 -12.19
C LEU A 37 9.37 -5.72 -11.93
N ILE A 38 9.65 -6.10 -10.68
CA ILE A 38 10.98 -6.60 -10.27
C ILE A 38 10.87 -8.09 -9.96
N ARG A 39 11.24 -8.95 -10.92
CA ARG A 39 11.31 -10.41 -10.77
C ARG A 39 12.74 -10.93 -10.65
N THR A 40 13.71 -10.22 -11.21
CA THR A 40 15.15 -10.51 -11.13
C THR A 40 15.95 -9.29 -10.67
N LYS A 41 17.24 -9.45 -10.36
CA LYS A 41 18.09 -8.33 -9.90
C LYS A 41 18.45 -7.39 -11.05
N GLU A 42 18.36 -7.88 -12.28
CA GLU A 42 18.72 -7.19 -13.50
C GLU A 42 17.52 -6.48 -14.14
N ASP A 43 16.30 -6.81 -13.71
CA ASP A 43 15.07 -6.18 -14.21
C ASP A 43 15.09 -4.67 -13.95
N ARG A 44 14.68 -3.91 -14.97
CA ARG A 44 14.53 -2.45 -14.91
C ARG A 44 13.16 -2.06 -15.40
N GLY A 45 12.59 -1.04 -14.79
CA GLY A 45 11.38 -0.41 -15.28
C GLY A 45 10.91 0.70 -14.35
N VAL A 46 9.73 1.23 -14.62
CA VAL A 46 9.15 2.37 -13.90
C VAL A 46 7.75 2.00 -13.44
N VAL A 47 7.39 2.36 -12.21
CA VAL A 47 6.02 2.30 -11.69
C VAL A 47 5.48 3.71 -11.60
N TYR A 48 4.33 3.96 -12.21
CA TYR A 48 3.57 5.18 -11.98
C TYR A 48 2.53 4.93 -10.88
N LEU A 49 2.61 5.71 -9.82
CA LEU A 49 1.62 5.68 -8.74
C LEU A 49 0.65 6.85 -8.93
N LEU A 50 -0.53 6.56 -9.49
CA LEU A 50 -1.52 7.56 -9.89
C LEU A 50 -2.50 7.93 -8.75
N ASP A 51 -2.03 7.85 -7.51
CA ASP A 51 -2.85 8.07 -6.32
C ASP A 51 -2.17 9.07 -5.38
N SER A 52 -2.63 10.32 -5.40
CA SER A 52 -2.05 11.40 -4.61
C SER A 52 -2.15 11.15 -3.10
N ARG A 53 -3.06 10.26 -2.66
CA ARG A 53 -3.23 9.94 -1.22
C ARG A 53 -1.96 9.40 -0.59
N VAL A 54 -1.06 8.80 -1.37
CA VAL A 54 0.22 8.29 -0.87
C VAL A 54 1.16 9.43 -0.43
N LEU A 55 0.99 10.63 -0.98
CA LEU A 55 1.71 11.83 -0.58
C LEU A 55 0.89 12.65 0.43
N ASP A 56 -0.41 12.81 0.19
CA ASP A 56 -1.26 13.76 0.92
C ASP A 56 -1.76 13.25 2.27
N LYS A 57 -1.84 11.93 2.47
CA LYS A 57 -2.43 11.32 3.68
C LYS A 57 -1.35 10.76 4.59
N GLY A 58 -1.54 10.91 5.90
CA GLY A 58 -0.59 10.43 6.91
C GLY A 58 -0.29 8.92 6.85
N TYR A 59 -1.22 8.10 6.36
CA TYR A 59 -1.02 6.66 6.14
C TYR A 59 -0.21 6.35 4.87
N GLY A 60 -0.03 7.31 3.96
CA GLY A 60 0.73 7.16 2.72
C GLY A 60 2.17 6.70 2.96
N ARG A 61 2.77 7.13 4.09
CA ARG A 61 4.09 6.66 4.55
C ARG A 61 4.20 5.14 4.66
N VAL A 62 3.10 4.44 4.97
CA VAL A 62 3.09 2.98 5.10
C VAL A 62 3.33 2.34 3.73
N PHE A 63 2.73 2.88 2.66
CA PHE A 63 2.98 2.42 1.30
C PHE A 63 4.43 2.67 0.87
N LEU A 64 4.95 3.88 1.09
CA LEU A 64 6.32 4.25 0.73
C LEU A 64 7.36 3.39 1.48
N SER A 65 7.16 3.17 2.78
CA SER A 65 8.02 2.29 3.59
C SER A 65 7.98 0.82 3.18
N SER A 66 6.95 0.41 2.42
CA SER A 66 6.79 -0.97 1.95
C SER A 66 7.58 -1.26 0.67
N LEU A 67 8.17 -0.25 0.04
CA LEU A 67 8.99 -0.41 -1.16
C LEU A 67 10.38 -0.98 -0.82
N PRO A 68 11.03 -1.69 -1.76
CA PRO A 68 12.41 -2.11 -1.59
C PRO A 68 13.36 -0.92 -1.36
N PRO A 69 14.43 -1.08 -0.57
CA PRO A 69 15.42 -0.03 -0.38
C PRO A 69 16.10 0.31 -1.72
N GLY A 70 16.37 1.60 -1.93
CA GLY A 70 17.08 2.09 -3.12
C GLY A 70 16.18 2.39 -4.34
N VAL A 71 14.85 2.24 -4.22
CA VAL A 71 13.91 2.75 -5.23
C VAL A 71 13.98 4.28 -5.24
N LYS A 72 14.32 4.85 -6.39
CA LYS A 72 14.26 6.30 -6.62
C LYS A 72 12.82 6.69 -6.89
N MET A 73 12.39 7.81 -6.32
CA MET A 73 11.03 8.31 -6.43
C MET A 73 11.07 9.77 -6.84
N ASP A 74 10.32 10.11 -7.88
CA ASP A 74 10.14 11.47 -8.37
C ASP A 74 8.64 11.78 -8.37
N VAL A 75 8.29 12.99 -7.92
CA VAL A 75 6.91 13.49 -8.01
C VAL A 75 6.78 14.22 -9.34
N VAL A 76 5.85 13.78 -10.17
CA VAL A 76 5.55 14.41 -11.46
C VAL A 76 4.40 15.40 -11.23
N GLU A 77 4.66 16.68 -11.50
CA GLU A 77 3.67 17.78 -11.46
C GLU A 77 2.79 17.82 -12.72
#